data_AF-A0A7C1G9D9-F1
#
_entry.id   AF-A0A7C1G9D9-F1
#
_cell.length_a   1.000
_cell.length_b   1.000
_cell.length_c   1.000
_cell.angle_alpha   90.00
_cell.angle_beta   90.00
_cell.angle_gamma   90.00
#
_symmetry.space_group_name_H-M   'P 1'
#
loop_
_entity.id
_entity.type
_entity.pdbx_description
1 polymer ?
#
loop_
_entity_poly.entity_id
_entity_poly.type
_entity_poly.pdbx_seq_one_letter_code
_entity_poly.pdbx_strand_id
1 'polypeptide(L)' 'ELFPEDSGRRIEIYRKNGPRTPIALRTGHNVYVRFLGISLEEAKGILNKFTLHGAIPEPLRIARLLARGIVKTL' A
#
# COMPACT_ATOMS: atom_id res chain seq x y z
N GLU A 1 22.03 8.00 -19.11
CA GLU A 1 22.12 7.53 -17.72
C GLU A 1 20.90 6.70 -17.34
N LEU A 2 21.06 5.68 -16.50
CA LEU A 2 19.99 4.79 -16.05
C LEU A 2 19.03 5.41 -15.02
N PHE A 3 19.42 6.54 -14.40
CA PHE A 3 18.62 7.20 -13.38
C PHE A 3 18.60 8.72 -13.58
N PRO A 4 17.47 9.39 -13.30
CA PRO A 4 17.40 10.85 -13.33
C PRO A 4 18.26 11.51 -12.24
N GLU A 5 18.59 12.78 -12.43
CA GLU A 5 19.41 13.59 -11.50
C GLU A 5 18.82 13.66 -10.08
N ASP A 6 17.49 13.56 -9.94
CA ASP A 6 16.79 13.63 -8.65
C ASP A 6 16.77 12.29 -7.85
N SER A 7 17.41 11.25 -8.37
CA SER A 7 17.42 9.90 -7.79
C SER A 7 17.90 9.86 -6.33
N GLY A 8 18.96 10.61 -5.99
CA GLY A 8 19.47 10.70 -4.62
C GLY A 8 18.42 11.17 -3.61
N ARG A 9 17.65 12.20 -3.98
CA ARG A 9 16.55 12.73 -3.15
C ARG A 9 15.41 11.71 -3.00
N ARG A 10 15.05 10.99 -4.06
CA ARG A 10 14.01 9.95 -4.02
C ARG A 10 14.38 8.81 -3.07
N ILE A 11 15.66 8.39 -3.08
CA ILE A 11 16.18 7.35 -2.19
C ILE A 11 16.13 7.80 -0.73
N GLU A 12 16.52 9.05 -0.46
CA GLU A 12 16.46 9.62 0.89
C GLU A 12 15.03 9.61 1.45
N ILE A 13 14.05 10.06 0.66
CA ILE A 13 12.63 10.02 1.01
C ILE A 13 12.17 8.59 1.26
N TYR A 14 12.55 7.65 0.40
CA TYR A 14 12.17 6.25 0.57
C TYR A 14 12.68 5.67 1.90
N ARG A 15 13.92 6.00 2.30
CA ARG A 15 14.52 5.55 3.56
C ARG A 15 13.80 6.14 4.78
N LYS A 16 13.35 7.40 4.72
CA LYS A 16 12.57 8.05 5.80
C LYS A 16 11.25 7.36 6.11
N ASN A 17 10.69 6.57 5.18
CA ASN A 17 9.46 5.81 5.43
C ASN A 17 9.62 4.67 6.45
N GLY A 18 10.84 4.30 6.84
CA GLY A 18 11.09 3.27 7.85
C GLY A 18 10.79 1.83 7.40
N PRO A 19 10.89 0.85 8.32
CA PRO A 19 10.61 -0.55 8.03
C PRO A 19 9.11 -0.78 7.75
N ARG A 20 8.76 -1.98 7.27
CA ARG A 20 7.36 -2.42 7.12
C ARG A 20 7.03 -3.44 8.21
N THR A 21 5.82 -3.38 8.74
CA THR A 21 5.32 -4.33 9.74
C THR A 21 4.43 -5.38 9.08
N PRO A 22 4.68 -6.69 9.28
CA PRO A 22 3.80 -7.74 8.78
C PRO A 22 2.50 -7.78 9.60
N ILE A 23 1.36 -7.93 8.91
CA ILE A 23 0.03 -8.11 9.49
C ILE A 23 -0.66 -9.28 8.81
N ALA A 24 -1.19 -10.19 9.61
CA ALA A 24 -2.12 -11.22 9.14
C ALA A 24 -3.54 -10.64 9.06
N LEU A 25 -4.13 -10.70 7.87
CA LEU A 25 -5.52 -10.32 7.63
C LEU A 25 -6.46 -11.48 7.97
N ARG A 26 -7.73 -11.15 8.27
CA ARG A 26 -8.80 -12.15 8.48
C ARG A 26 -9.06 -13.03 7.26
N THR A 27 -8.65 -12.57 6.08
CA THR A 27 -8.74 -13.30 4.80
C THR A 27 -7.67 -14.40 4.68
N GLY A 28 -6.76 -14.53 5.65
CA GLY A 28 -5.67 -15.52 5.65
C GLY A 28 -4.40 -15.04 4.94
N HIS A 29 -4.38 -13.81 4.41
CA HIS A 29 -3.22 -13.25 3.73
C HIS A 29 -2.34 -12.42 4.67
N ASN A 30 -1.02 -12.48 4.47
CA ASN A 30 -0.06 -11.60 5.13
C ASN A 30 0.24 -10.38 4.26
N VAL A 31 0.16 -9.20 4.84
CA VAL A 31 0.49 -7.92 4.19
C VAL A 31 1.57 -7.18 4.97
N TYR A 32 2.40 -6.41 4.26
CA TYR A 32 3.45 -5.60 4.86
C TYR A 32 3.06 -4.13 4.77
N VAL A 33 2.85 -3.51 5.92
CA VAL A 33 2.28 -2.17 5.99
C VAL A 33 3.22 -1.18 6.66
N ARG A 34 3.02 0.09 6.33
CA ARG A 34 3.48 1.24 7.10
C ARG A 34 2.23 2.00 7.50
N PHE A 35 2.16 2.43 8.74
CA PHE A 35 1.04 3.18 9.28
C PHE A 35 1.59 4.35 10.08
N LEU A 36 0.96 5.51 9.95
CA LEU A 36 1.42 6.77 10.52
C LEU A 36 0.30 7.36 11.37
N GLY A 37 0.63 7.76 12.60
CA GLY A 37 -0.33 8.40 13.51
C GLY A 37 -1.40 7.48 14.08
N ILE A 38 -1.30 6.16 13.89
CA ILE A 38 -2.21 5.15 14.46
C ILE A 38 -1.42 3.97 15.04
N SER A 39 -2.05 3.20 15.90
CA SER A 39 -1.50 1.95 16.43
C SER A 39 -1.56 0.81 15.41
N LEU A 40 -0.80 -0.27 15.68
CA LEU A 40 -0.83 -1.48 14.88
C LEU A 40 -2.22 -2.14 14.87
N GLU A 41 -2.92 -2.12 15.99
CA GLU A 41 -4.24 -2.73 16.12
C GLU A 41 -5.30 -1.95 15.35
N GLU A 42 -5.25 -0.61 15.40
CA GLU A 42 -6.10 0.25 14.56
C GLU A 42 -5.83 0.01 13.07
N ALA A 43 -4.56 -0.05 12.66
CA ALA A 43 -4.20 -0.36 11.28
C ALA A 43 -4.76 -1.71 10.83
N LYS A 44 -4.60 -2.75 11.66
CA LYS A 44 -5.16 -4.09 11.40
C LYS A 44 -6.69 -4.07 11.32
N GLY A 45 -7.35 -3.35 12.22
CA GLY A 45 -8.80 -3.19 12.22
C GLY A 45 -9.32 -2.53 10.94
N ILE A 46 -8.69 -1.43 10.52
CA ILE A 46 -9.00 -0.72 9.27
C ILE A 46 -8.81 -1.66 8.07
N LEU A 47 -7.66 -2.34 7.99
CA LEU A 47 -7.37 -3.26 6.88
C LEU A 47 -8.39 -4.40 6.80
N ASN A 48 -8.75 -5.00 7.93
CA ASN A 48 -9.76 -6.07 7.95
C ASN A 48 -11.16 -5.56 7.59
N LYS A 49 -11.51 -4.33 7.96
CA LYS A 49 -12.80 -3.71 7.61
C LYS A 49 -12.93 -3.47 6.10
N PHE A 50 -11.86 -3.03 5.45
CA PHE A 50 -11.87 -2.69 4.03
C PHE A 50 -11.35 -3.78 3.09
N THR A 51 -10.78 -4.87 3.61
CA THR A 51 -10.36 -6.02 2.80
C THR A 51 -11.37 -7.14 2.98
N LEU A 52 -12.30 -7.25 2.03
CA LEU A 52 -13.33 -8.30 2.05
C LEU A 52 -12.75 -9.63 1.56
N HIS A 53 -11.96 -9.60 0.49
CA HIS A 53 -11.33 -10.78 -0.10
C HIS A 53 -9.87 -10.52 -0.48
N GLY A 54 -9.06 -11.58 -0.51
CA GLY A 54 -7.66 -11.48 -0.92
C GLY A 54 -6.80 -10.64 0.03
N ALA A 55 -5.75 -10.03 -0.53
CA ALA A 55 -4.76 -9.24 0.21
C ALA A 55 -4.83 -7.72 -0.04
N ILE A 56 -5.75 -7.26 -0.91
CA ILE A 56 -5.82 -5.87 -1.35
C ILE A 56 -7.15 -5.27 -0.86
N PRO A 57 -7.14 -4.15 -0.11
CA PRO A 57 -8.37 -3.47 0.29
C PRO A 57 -9.26 -3.12 -0.90
N GLU A 58 -10.58 -3.28 -0.73
CA GLU A 58 -11.57 -3.03 -1.78
C GLU A 58 -11.47 -1.63 -2.41
N PRO A 59 -11.27 -0.52 -1.64
CA PRO A 59 -11.10 0.80 -2.24
C PRO A 59 -9.88 0.86 -3.17
N LEU A 60 -8.77 0.22 -2.79
CA LEU A 60 -7.56 0.17 -3.60
C LEU A 60 -7.73 -0.73 -4.83
N ARG A 61 -8.47 -1.85 -4.68
CA ARG A 61 -8.81 -2.76 -5.78
C ARG A 61 -9.64 -2.02 -6.84
N ILE A 62 -10.65 -1.26 -6.42
CA ILE A 62 -11.50 -0.46 -7.33
C ILE A 62 -10.68 0.64 -8.00
N ALA A 63 -9.87 1.41 -7.25
CA ALA A 63 -9.01 2.44 -7.82
C ALA A 63 -8.07 1.88 -8.90
N ARG A 64 -7.49 0.69 -8.68
CA ARG A 64 -6.64 0.01 -9.66
C ARG A 64 -7.40 -0.40 -10.92
N LEU A 65 -8.63 -0.88 -10.80
CA LEU A 65 -9.47 -1.23 -11.95
C LEU A 65 -9.83 0.02 -12.76
N LEU A 66 -10.21 1.11 -12.10
CA LEU A 66 -10.54 2.39 -12.74
C LEU A 66 -9.34 2.95 -13.49
N ALA A 67 -8.17 3.05 -12.85
CA ALA A 67 -6.95 3.55 -13.48
C ALA A 67 -6.59 2.74 -14.74
N ARG A 68 -6.72 1.41 -14.68
CA ARG A 68 -6.50 0.54 -15.84
C ARG A 68 -7.52 0.75 -16.95
N GLY A 69 -8.78 0.98 -16.61
CA GLY A 69 -9.82 1.31 -17.57
C GLY A 69 -9.50 2.62 -18.30
N ILE A 70 -9.19 3.68 -17.55
CA ILE A 70 -8.85 5.00 -18.08
C ILE A 70 -7.63 4.92 -19.01
N VAL A 71 -6.54 4.27 -18.57
CA VAL A 71 -5.30 4.14 -19.36
C VAL A 71 -5.52 3.34 -20.65
N LYS A 72 -6.47 2.41 -20.69
CA LYS A 72 -6.79 1.66 -21.92
C LYS A 72 -7.60 2.49 -22.93
N THR A 73 -8.35 3.47 -22.44
CA THR A 73 -9.25 4.30 -23.25
C THR A 73 -8.56 5.58 -23.76
N LEU A 74 -7.49 6.02 -23.09
CA LEU A 74 -6.57 7.06 -23.58
C LEU A 74 -5.59 6.50 -24.62
#